data_AF-A0A093DY95-F1
#
_entry.id   AF-A0A093DY95-F1
#
_cell.length_a   1.000
_cell.length_b   1.000
_cell.length_c   1.000
_cell.angle_alpha   90.00
_cell.angle_beta   90.00
_cell.angle_gamma   90.00
#
_symmetry.space_group_name_H-M   'P 1'
#
loop_
_entity.id
_entity.type
_entity.pdbx_description
1 polymer ?
#
loop_
_entity_poly.entity_id
_entity_poly.type
_entity_poly.pdbx_seq_one_letter_code
_entity_poly.pdbx_strand_id
1 'polypeptide(L)'
;SSWELPDLREGRVKAISDSDGVSYPWYGNTTETVTLVGPTNKISRFSVSMNDNFYPSVTWAVPVSNSNVPLLTRIKRDQSFTTWLVAMNTTTKEKIILQTIKWRMRVDIEVDPMQLLGQRARLVGRTQQEQPRILSRMEPIPPNALVKPNANDAQVLMWRPKRGQPIVVIPPK
;
A
#
# COMPACT_ATOMS: atom_id res chain seq x y z
N SER A 1 7.11 -5.13 16.76
CA SER A 1 5.74 -4.77 16.35
C SER A 1 5.61 -4.97 14.85
N SER A 2 4.39 -4.96 14.33
CA SER A 2 4.08 -5.02 12.90
C SER A 2 2.83 -4.21 12.60
N TRP A 3 2.86 -3.45 11.50
CA TRP A 3 1.64 -2.93 10.89
C TRP A 3 1.02 -4.02 10.04
N GLU A 4 -0.26 -4.30 10.25
CA GLU A 4 -0.95 -5.44 9.65
C GLU A 4 -2.32 -5.06 9.13
N LEU A 5 -2.79 -5.80 8.13
CA LEU A 5 -4.16 -5.75 7.63
C LEU A 5 -4.82 -7.10 7.99
N PRO A 6 -5.51 -7.23 9.12
CA PRO A 6 -5.96 -8.52 9.64
C PRO A 6 -6.86 -9.28 8.65
N ASP A 7 -7.80 -8.58 8.02
CA ASP A 7 -8.73 -9.19 7.04
C ASP A 7 -8.00 -9.73 5.82
N LEU A 8 -6.96 -9.04 5.36
CA LEU A 8 -6.14 -9.48 4.23
C LEU A 8 -5.27 -10.67 4.64
N ARG A 9 -4.66 -10.63 5.83
CA ARG A 9 -3.85 -11.72 6.38
C ARG A 9 -4.66 -13.00 6.58
N GLU A 10 -5.89 -12.86 7.08
CA GLU A 10 -6.79 -13.99 7.37
C GLU A 10 -7.57 -14.46 6.13
N GLY A 11 -7.36 -13.81 4.98
CA GLY A 11 -7.99 -14.18 3.72
C GLY A 11 -9.50 -13.86 3.66
N ARG A 12 -10.02 -13.06 4.60
CA ARG A 12 -11.42 -12.59 4.59
C ARG A 12 -11.69 -11.68 3.40
N VAL A 13 -10.69 -10.90 2.99
CA VAL A 13 -10.74 -10.06 1.80
C VAL A 13 -9.58 -10.38 0.87
N LYS A 14 -9.78 -10.17 -0.43
CA LYS A 14 -8.74 -10.44 -1.45
C LYS A 14 -7.79 -9.26 -1.67
N ALA A 15 -8.23 -8.06 -1.30
CA ALA A 15 -7.53 -6.80 -1.50
C ALA A 15 -8.13 -5.72 -0.58
N ILE A 16 -7.39 -4.65 -0.34
CA ILE A 16 -7.90 -3.46 0.34
C ILE A 16 -7.44 -2.27 -0.51
N SER A 17 -8.31 -1.26 -0.68
CA SER A 17 -7.94 -0.07 -1.45
C SER A 17 -6.87 0.72 -0.70
N ASP A 18 -5.78 1.03 -1.38
CA ASP A 18 -4.72 1.91 -0.85
C ASP A 18 -5.01 3.40 -1.12
N SER A 19 -6.17 3.71 -1.71
CA SER A 19 -6.60 5.09 -1.91
C SER A 19 -7.11 5.70 -0.61
N ASP A 20 -6.54 6.83 -0.21
CA ASP A 20 -6.97 7.63 0.95
C ASP A 20 -7.56 9.02 0.57
N GLY A 21 -7.65 9.31 -0.73
CA GLY A 21 -8.04 10.62 -1.27
C GLY A 21 -9.54 10.88 -1.49
N VAL A 22 -9.84 12.08 -1.97
CA VAL A 22 -11.18 12.61 -2.27
C VAL A 22 -11.97 11.74 -3.26
N SER A 23 -11.28 11.06 -4.18
CA SER A 23 -11.88 10.27 -5.25
C SER A 23 -12.05 8.79 -4.89
N TYR A 24 -12.03 8.44 -3.61
CA TYR A 24 -12.18 7.07 -3.12
C TYR A 24 -13.29 6.29 -3.86
N PRO A 25 -13.03 5.05 -4.33
CA PRO A 25 -11.86 4.20 -4.07
C PRO A 25 -10.69 4.39 -5.05
N TRP A 26 -10.71 5.44 -5.87
CA TRP A 26 -9.74 5.66 -6.94
C TRP A 26 -8.56 6.51 -6.48
N TYR A 27 -7.38 6.05 -6.88
CA TYR A 27 -6.13 6.71 -6.52
C TYR A 27 -5.93 8.01 -7.30
N GLY A 28 -5.58 9.07 -6.57
CA GLY A 28 -5.23 10.37 -7.14
C GLY A 28 -6.40 11.26 -7.53
N ASN A 29 -6.07 12.53 -7.78
CA ASN A 29 -6.99 13.56 -8.27
C ASN A 29 -6.28 14.52 -9.23
N THR A 30 -5.07 14.16 -9.67
CA THR A 30 -4.21 15.03 -10.48
C THR A 30 -3.84 14.34 -11.77
N THR A 31 -2.62 13.83 -11.90
CA THR A 31 -2.13 13.16 -13.12
C THR A 31 -2.69 11.75 -13.30
N GLU A 32 -3.34 11.21 -12.28
CA GLU A 32 -3.86 9.84 -12.23
C GLU A 32 -5.21 9.71 -12.95
N THR A 33 -5.94 10.83 -13.11
CA THR A 33 -7.29 10.86 -13.66
C THR A 33 -7.39 11.88 -14.78
N VAL A 34 -8.10 11.52 -15.86
CA VAL A 34 -8.45 12.43 -16.96
C VAL A 34 -9.94 12.31 -17.24
N THR A 35 -10.60 13.45 -17.45
CA THR A 35 -12.01 13.50 -17.83
C THR A 35 -12.14 13.68 -19.34
N LEU A 36 -12.93 12.80 -19.95
CA LEU A 36 -13.27 12.82 -21.37
C LEU A 36 -14.70 13.32 -21.53
N VAL A 37 -14.90 14.38 -22.31
CA VAL A 37 -16.22 14.90 -22.64
C VAL A 37 -16.49 14.65 -24.11
N GLY A 38 -17.52 13.87 -24.40
CA GLY A 38 -17.98 13.59 -25.76
C GLY A 38 -19.14 14.51 -26.19
N PRO A 39 -19.56 14.42 -27.46
CA PRO A 39 -18.92 13.64 -28.53
C PRO A 39 -17.57 14.23 -28.95
N THR A 40 -16.67 13.39 -29.47
CA THR A 40 -15.37 13.85 -29.98
C THR A 40 -15.28 13.55 -31.48
N ASN A 41 -14.83 14.54 -32.26
CA ASN A 41 -14.78 14.44 -33.72
C ASN A 41 -13.40 13.98 -34.25
N LYS A 42 -12.43 13.80 -33.36
CA LYS A 42 -11.04 13.43 -33.66
C LYS A 42 -10.52 12.48 -32.58
N ILE A 43 -9.56 11.64 -32.96
CA ILE A 43 -8.84 10.78 -32.01
C ILE A 43 -8.06 11.67 -31.04
N SER A 44 -8.27 11.46 -29.74
CA SER A 44 -7.54 12.13 -28.68
C SER A 44 -6.65 11.13 -27.94
N ARG A 45 -5.43 11.55 -27.56
CA ARG A 45 -4.49 10.77 -26.75
C ARG A 45 -4.30 11.45 -25.41
N PHE A 46 -4.32 10.65 -24.36
CA PHE A 46 -4.14 11.12 -22.98
C PHE A 46 -3.05 10.29 -22.32
N SER A 47 -2.31 10.95 -21.44
CA SER A 47 -1.34 10.31 -20.58
C SER A 47 -1.85 10.42 -19.15
N VAL A 48 -1.92 9.29 -18.46
CA VAL A 48 -2.14 9.24 -17.01
C VAL A 48 -0.90 8.66 -16.37
N SER A 49 -0.54 9.18 -15.22
CA SER A 49 0.59 8.71 -14.43
C SER A 49 0.20 8.62 -12.97
N MET A 50 0.72 7.62 -12.29
CA MET A 50 0.60 7.45 -10.85
C MET A 50 2.01 7.44 -10.29
N ASN A 51 2.23 8.22 -9.23
CA ASN A 51 3.40 8.09 -8.39
C ASN A 51 2.94 7.73 -6.99
N ASP A 52 3.53 6.66 -6.45
CA ASP A 52 3.31 6.25 -5.07
C ASP A 52 4.66 6.27 -4.37
N ASN A 53 4.73 7.06 -3.29
CA ASN A 53 5.93 7.25 -2.52
C ASN A 53 5.74 6.61 -1.15
N PHE A 54 6.52 5.57 -0.90
CA PHE A 54 6.61 5.02 0.45
C PHE A 54 7.29 6.02 1.37
N TYR A 55 6.54 6.58 2.33
CA TYR A 55 7.11 7.36 3.43
C TYR A 55 7.02 6.58 4.76
N PRO A 56 7.92 5.63 5.03
CA PRO A 56 7.87 4.91 6.29
C PRO A 56 8.66 5.65 7.38
N SER A 57 7.95 6.30 8.30
CA SER A 57 8.50 6.59 9.63
C SER A 57 8.31 5.38 10.53
N VAL A 58 9.36 4.94 11.22
CA VAL A 58 9.31 3.78 12.12
C VAL A 58 9.73 4.15 13.54
N THR A 59 9.03 3.58 14.52
CA THR A 59 9.35 3.76 15.94
C THR A 59 10.52 2.87 16.35
N TRP A 60 11.48 3.45 17.09
CA TRP A 60 12.68 2.76 17.56
C TRP A 60 12.46 1.96 18.84
N ALA A 61 11.53 2.41 19.67
CA ALA A 61 11.20 1.78 20.95
C ALA A 61 10.08 0.75 20.81
N VAL A 62 9.93 -0.08 21.85
CA VAL A 62 8.78 -0.98 21.98
C VAL A 62 7.53 -0.13 22.21
N PRO A 63 6.49 -0.20 21.35
CA PRO A 63 5.36 0.72 21.40
C PRO A 63 4.54 0.69 22.70
N VAL A 64 4.63 -0.41 23.46
CA VAL A 64 3.90 -0.62 24.72
C VAL A 64 4.77 -0.41 25.96
N SER A 65 6.02 0.04 25.80
CA SER A 65 6.97 0.21 26.89
C SER A 65 7.16 1.68 27.22
N ASN A 66 7.24 2.02 28.50
CA ASN A 66 7.61 3.37 28.98
C ASN A 66 9.14 3.64 28.88
N SER A 67 9.86 2.88 28.06
CA SER A 67 11.31 2.96 27.96
C SER A 67 11.71 3.70 26.69
N ASN A 68 12.61 4.66 26.81
CA ASN A 68 13.17 5.40 25.68
C ASN A 68 14.39 4.71 25.05
N VAL A 69 14.66 3.45 25.42
CA VAL A 69 15.78 2.69 24.87
C VAL A 69 15.46 2.27 23.43
N PRO A 70 16.33 2.57 22.45
CA PRO A 70 16.16 2.12 21.08
C PRO A 70 16.38 0.61 20.98
N LEU A 71 15.36 -0.13 20.53
CA LEU A 71 15.35 -1.59 20.45
C LEU A 71 15.02 -2.12 19.04
N LEU A 72 14.81 -1.22 18.08
CA LEU A 72 14.62 -1.59 16.68
C LEU A 72 15.91 -2.17 16.12
N THR A 73 15.83 -3.44 15.71
CA THR A 73 16.95 -4.19 15.16
C THR A 73 16.76 -4.57 13.69
N ARG A 74 15.52 -4.54 13.20
CA ARG A 74 15.20 -4.96 11.84
C ARG A 74 13.86 -4.40 11.38
N ILE A 75 13.78 -4.03 10.11
CA ILE A 75 12.56 -3.63 9.42
C ILE A 75 12.35 -4.60 8.26
N LYS A 76 11.19 -5.25 8.22
CA LYS A 76 10.77 -6.09 7.09
C LYS A 76 9.47 -5.56 6.52
N ARG A 77 9.44 -5.38 5.20
CA ARG A 77 8.24 -5.08 4.43
C ARG A 77 8.15 -6.03 3.26
N ASP A 78 7.00 -6.64 3.08
CA ASP A 78 6.71 -7.51 1.96
C ASP A 78 5.25 -7.29 1.56
N GLN A 79 5.03 -6.60 0.46
CA GLN A 79 3.71 -6.18 0.03
C GLN A 79 3.56 -6.34 -1.48
N SER A 80 2.39 -6.82 -1.88
CA SER A 80 2.00 -6.98 -3.28
C SER A 80 0.89 -6.00 -3.60
N PHE A 81 1.00 -5.38 -4.77
CA PHE A 81 0.09 -4.36 -5.24
C PHE A 81 -0.49 -4.78 -6.58
N THR A 82 -1.73 -4.40 -6.82
CA THR A 82 -2.36 -4.47 -8.13
C THR A 82 -2.95 -3.10 -8.44
N THR A 83 -2.58 -2.55 -9.59
CA THR A 83 -3.07 -1.28 -10.09
C THR A 83 -3.95 -1.54 -11.30
N TRP A 84 -5.14 -0.95 -11.31
CA TRP A 84 -6.08 -1.04 -12.43
C TRP A 84 -6.24 0.34 -13.07
N LEU A 85 -6.03 0.42 -14.39
CA LEU A 85 -6.47 1.55 -15.18
C LEU A 85 -7.91 1.29 -15.62
N VAL A 86 -8.82 2.21 -15.28
CA VAL A 86 -10.26 2.04 -15.47
C VAL A 86 -10.83 3.23 -16.25
N ALA A 87 -11.59 2.94 -17.30
CA ALA A 87 -12.53 3.87 -17.87
C ALA A 87 -13.86 3.76 -17.11
N MET A 88 -14.37 4.89 -16.61
CA MET A 88 -15.63 4.93 -15.89
C MET A 88 -16.58 5.93 -16.55
N ASN A 89 -17.79 5.49 -16.86
CA ASN A 89 -18.87 6.40 -17.23
C ASN A 89 -19.36 7.10 -15.95
N THR A 90 -19.25 8.43 -15.90
CA THR A 90 -19.60 9.20 -14.70
C THR A 90 -21.09 9.23 -14.40
N THR A 91 -21.95 9.04 -15.41
CA THR A 91 -23.41 9.00 -15.29
C THR A 91 -23.90 7.61 -14.91
N THR A 92 -23.53 6.57 -15.68
CA THR A 92 -24.03 5.19 -15.45
C THR A 92 -23.24 4.43 -14.40
N LYS A 93 -22.05 4.92 -14.01
CA LYS A 93 -21.08 4.26 -13.11
C LYS A 93 -20.54 2.92 -13.64
N GLU A 94 -20.77 2.63 -14.92
CA GLU A 94 -20.18 1.50 -15.61
C GLU A 94 -18.65 1.65 -15.64
N LYS A 95 -17.94 0.53 -15.42
CA LYS A 95 -16.48 0.49 -15.30
C LYS A 95 -15.93 -0.54 -16.29
N ILE A 96 -14.96 -0.12 -17.09
CA ILE A 96 -14.23 -0.96 -18.03
C ILE A 96 -12.76 -0.95 -17.60
N ILE A 97 -12.21 -2.13 -17.33
CA ILE A 97 -10.79 -2.28 -17.02
C ILE A 97 -10.01 -2.23 -18.32
N LEU A 98 -9.16 -1.22 -18.46
CA LEU A 98 -8.31 -1.02 -19.63
C LEU A 98 -6.97 -1.75 -19.48
N GLN A 99 -6.39 -1.72 -18.27
CA GLN A 99 -5.11 -2.34 -17.98
C GLN A 99 -5.01 -2.80 -16.53
N THR A 100 -4.33 -3.93 -16.29
CA THR A 100 -3.94 -4.40 -14.95
C THR A 100 -2.43 -4.49 -14.87
N ILE A 101 -1.85 -3.97 -13.79
CA ILE A 101 -0.43 -4.00 -13.49
C ILE A 101 -0.25 -4.62 -12.10
N LYS A 102 0.69 -5.56 -11.97
CA LYS A 102 1.05 -6.19 -10.69
C LYS A 102 2.51 -5.94 -10.36
N TRP A 103 2.77 -5.65 -9.09
CA TRP A 103 4.11 -5.45 -8.60
C TRP A 103 4.21 -5.83 -7.12
N ARG A 104 5.43 -6.08 -6.64
CA ARG A 104 5.70 -6.48 -5.27
C ARG A 104 6.94 -5.79 -4.77
N MET A 105 6.85 -5.22 -3.58
CA MET A 105 7.97 -4.59 -2.89
C MET A 105 8.42 -5.48 -1.74
N ARG A 106 9.73 -5.74 -1.64
CA ARG A 106 10.34 -6.48 -0.54
C ARG A 106 11.57 -5.76 -0.01
N VAL A 107 11.46 -5.26 1.21
CA VAL A 107 12.52 -4.55 1.91
C VAL A 107 12.88 -5.30 3.18
N ASP A 108 14.17 -5.48 3.41
CA ASP A 108 14.71 -6.08 4.63
C ASP A 108 15.95 -5.28 5.05
N ILE A 109 15.82 -4.56 6.14
CA ILE A 109 16.83 -3.62 6.64
C ILE A 109 17.20 -4.05 8.06
N GLU A 110 18.49 -4.26 8.31
CA GLU A 110 19.03 -4.38 9.65
C GLU A 110 19.27 -2.98 10.22
N VAL A 111 19.03 -2.85 11.52
CA VAL A 111 19.23 -1.61 12.26
C VAL A 111 20.12 -1.91 13.47
N ASP A 112 21.24 -1.21 13.59
CA ASP A 112 22.06 -1.18 14.79
C ASP A 112 21.91 0.21 15.45
N PRO A 113 21.19 0.31 16.57
CA PRO A 113 20.98 1.58 17.24
C PRO A 113 22.24 2.16 17.89
N MET A 114 23.30 1.37 18.07
CA MET A 114 24.57 1.81 18.67
C MET A 114 25.50 2.50 17.66
N GLN A 115 25.24 2.38 16.36
CA GLN A 115 26.03 3.07 15.33
C GLN A 115 25.72 4.57 15.26
N LEU A 116 26.64 5.32 14.65
CA LEU A 116 26.48 6.74 14.37
C LEU A 116 25.31 7.00 13.42
N LEU A 117 24.72 8.20 13.53
CA LEU A 117 23.68 8.66 12.60
C LEU A 117 24.18 8.55 11.14
N GLY A 118 23.32 8.04 10.26
CA GLY A 118 23.69 7.75 8.87
C GLY A 118 24.31 6.37 8.62
N GLN A 119 24.74 5.66 9.68
CA GLN A 119 25.36 4.33 9.57
C GLN A 119 24.56 3.22 10.29
N ARG A 120 23.41 3.57 10.87
CA ARG A 120 22.59 2.64 11.67
C ARG A 120 21.87 1.59 10.86
N ALA A 121 21.60 1.83 9.59
CA ALA A 121 20.73 0.98 8.78
C ALA A 121 21.50 0.40 7.60
N ARG A 122 21.31 -0.89 7.34
CA ARG A 122 21.88 -1.59 6.19
C ARG A 122 20.80 -2.41 5.50
N LEU A 123 20.66 -2.22 4.19
CA LEU A 123 19.82 -3.10 3.38
C LEU A 123 20.48 -4.49 3.31
N VAL A 124 19.80 -5.50 3.85
CA VAL A 124 20.22 -6.91 3.77
C VAL A 124 19.35 -7.72 2.82
N GLY A 125 18.20 -7.16 2.43
CA GLY A 125 17.31 -7.72 1.42
C GLY A 125 17.82 -7.50 0.00
N ARG A 126 16.93 -7.75 -0.97
CA ARG A 126 17.22 -7.55 -2.39
C ARG A 126 17.42 -6.06 -2.68
N THR A 127 18.57 -5.73 -3.28
CA THR A 127 18.87 -4.38 -3.78
C THR A 127 18.00 -4.04 -4.99
N GLN A 128 17.77 -5.01 -5.87
CA GLN A 128 16.89 -4.84 -7.02
C GLN A 128 15.48 -5.35 -6.71
N GLN A 129 14.50 -4.47 -6.89
CA GLN A 129 13.08 -4.81 -6.75
C GLN A 129 12.53 -5.34 -8.08
N GLU A 130 11.49 -6.16 -7.99
CA GLU A 130 10.75 -6.64 -9.16
C GLU A 130 10.08 -5.46 -9.85
N GLN A 131 10.30 -5.32 -11.15
CA GLN A 131 9.66 -4.27 -11.93
C GLN A 131 8.16 -4.56 -12.09
N PRO A 132 7.31 -3.53 -12.14
CA PRO A 132 5.89 -3.72 -12.39
C PRO A 132 5.62 -4.47 -13.69
N ARG A 133 4.73 -5.46 -13.61
CA ARG A 133 4.35 -6.31 -14.72
C ARG A 133 2.96 -5.97 -15.22
N ILE A 134 2.90 -5.55 -16.48
CA ILE A 134 1.66 -5.38 -17.25
C ILE A 134 1.10 -6.77 -17.57
N LEU A 135 -0.16 -7.03 -17.20
CA LEU A 135 -0.81 -8.31 -17.48
C LEU A 135 -1.35 -8.34 -18.92
N SER A 136 -1.23 -9.50 -19.57
CA SER A 136 -1.82 -9.76 -20.89
C SER A 136 -3.32 -10.02 -20.82
N ARG A 137 -3.80 -10.56 -19.69
CA ARG A 137 -5.22 -10.76 -19.40
C ARG A 137 -5.60 -9.92 -18.19
N MET A 138 -6.62 -9.08 -18.35
CA MET A 138 -7.10 -8.23 -17.27
C MET A 138 -7.77 -9.06 -16.18
N GLU A 139 -7.38 -8.81 -14.94
CA GLU A 139 -8.01 -9.40 -13.78
C GLU A 139 -9.06 -8.43 -13.22
N PRO A 140 -10.25 -8.91 -12.81
CA PRO A 140 -11.28 -8.05 -12.27
C PRO A 140 -10.86 -7.43 -10.93
N ILE A 141 -11.37 -6.23 -10.64
CA ILE A 141 -11.19 -5.60 -9.34
C ILE A 141 -12.03 -6.38 -8.31
N PRO A 142 -11.44 -6.86 -7.20
CA PRO A 142 -12.21 -7.48 -6.13
C PRO A 142 -13.25 -6.49 -5.58
N PRO A 143 -14.53 -6.87 -5.41
CA PRO A 143 -15.57 -5.94 -4.93
C PRO A 143 -15.23 -5.27 -3.60
N ASN A 144 -14.58 -6.00 -2.69
CA ASN A 144 -14.08 -5.52 -1.40
C ASN A 144 -13.03 -4.40 -1.52
N ALA A 145 -12.37 -4.23 -2.67
CA ALA A 145 -11.43 -3.14 -2.91
C ALA A 145 -12.12 -1.84 -3.36
N LEU A 146 -13.42 -1.86 -3.64
CA LEU A 146 -14.19 -0.68 -4.07
C LEU A 146 -15.01 -0.05 -2.94
N VAL A 147 -14.91 -0.59 -1.72
CA VAL A 147 -15.68 -0.17 -0.55
C VAL A 147 -14.75 0.00 0.64
N LYS A 148 -15.15 0.85 1.59
CA LYS A 148 -14.42 1.07 2.83
C LYS A 148 -14.26 -0.24 3.64
N PRO A 149 -13.23 -0.35 4.48
CA PRO A 149 -12.17 0.63 4.76
C PRO A 149 -11.07 0.69 3.67
N ASN A 150 -10.32 1.79 3.64
CA ASN A 150 -9.03 1.84 2.91
C ASN A 150 -7.92 1.19 3.75
N ALA A 151 -6.72 1.06 3.19
CA ALA A 151 -5.59 0.42 3.86
C ALA A 151 -5.17 1.16 5.14
N ASN A 152 -5.23 2.50 5.13
CA ASN A 152 -4.87 3.34 6.28
C ASN A 152 -5.84 3.22 7.45
N ASP A 153 -7.12 3.00 7.17
CA ASP A 153 -8.16 2.81 8.19
C ASP A 153 -8.24 1.35 8.65
N ALA A 154 -7.94 0.40 7.77
CA ALA A 154 -7.97 -1.04 8.07
C ALA A 154 -6.72 -1.54 8.81
N GLN A 155 -5.60 -0.81 8.76
CA GLN A 155 -4.35 -1.26 9.35
C GLN A 155 -4.36 -1.19 10.89
N VAL A 156 -3.68 -2.13 11.50
CA VAL A 156 -3.49 -2.21 12.95
C VAL A 156 -2.01 -2.28 13.29
N LEU A 157 -1.61 -1.64 14.38
CA LEU A 157 -0.26 -1.83 14.93
C LEU A 157 -0.31 -2.93 15.99
N MET A 158 0.28 -4.08 15.68
CA MET A 158 0.38 -5.21 16.60
C MET A 158 1.73 -5.23 17.30
N TRP A 159 1.72 -5.40 18.61
CA TRP A 159 2.89 -5.79 19.39
C TRP A 159 2.84 -7.29 19.67
N ARG A 160 3.87 -8.02 19.26
CA ARG A 160 4.05 -9.44 19.58
C ARG A 160 5.34 -9.62 20.38
N PRO A 161 5.25 -9.75 21.71
CA PRO A 161 6.42 -10.00 22.53
C PRO A 161 6.92 -11.43 22.32
N LYS A 162 8.19 -11.70 22.69
CA LYS A 162 8.73 -13.07 22.71
C LYS A 162 8.01 -13.99 23.71
N ARG A 163 7.42 -13.40 24.76
CA ARG A 163 6.68 -14.09 25.82
C ARG A 163 5.40 -13.30 26.11
N GLY A 164 4.29 -14.00 26.33
CA GLY A 164 2.98 -13.40 26.57
C GLY A 164 2.12 -13.27 25.31
N GLN A 165 0.96 -12.65 25.46
CA GLN A 165 -0.02 -12.53 24.37
C GLN A 165 0.30 -11.34 23.46
N PRO A 166 -0.05 -11.42 22.15
CA PRO A 166 -0.09 -10.26 21.27
C PRO A 166 -1.02 -9.17 21.80
N ILE A 167 -0.65 -7.91 21.57
CA ILE A 167 -1.42 -6.73 21.99
C ILE A 167 -1.67 -5.85 20.76
N VAL A 168 -2.91 -5.41 20.59
CA VAL A 168 -3.25 -4.34 19.64
C VAL A 168 -2.81 -3.01 20.26
N VAL A 169 -1.82 -2.36 19.66
CA VAL A 169 -1.30 -1.06 20.11
C VAL A 169 -2.11 0.08 19.51
N ILE A 170 -2.40 -0.02 18.21
CA ILE A 170 -3.24 0.93 17.49
C ILE A 170 -4.34 0.12 16.80
N PRO A 171 -5.61 0.30 17.18
CA PRO A 171 -6.74 -0.35 16.53
C PRO A 171 -6.99 0.25 15.13
N PRO A 172 -7.79 -0.43 14.29
CA PRO A 172 -8.24 0.18 13.04
C PRO A 172 -9.16 1.37 13.34
N LYS A 173 -9.33 2.27 12.36
CA LYS A 173 -10.17 3.47 12.48
C LYS A 173 -11.63 3.20 12.11
#